data_AF-A0A376RR95-F1
#
_entry.id   AF-A0A376RR95-F1
#
_cell.length_a   1.000
_cell.length_b   1.000
_cell.length_c   1.000
_cell.angle_alpha   90.00
_cell.angle_beta   90.00
_cell.angle_gamma   90.00
#
_symmetry.space_group_name_H-M   'P 1'
#
loop_
_entity.id
_entity.type
_entity.pdbx_description
1 polymer ?
#
loop_
_entity_poly.entity_id
_entity_poly.type
_entity_poly.pdbx_seq_one_letter_code
_entity_poly.pdbx_strand_id
1 'polypeptide(L)'
;MRTTHLVPLSTQALAILKQIKQFCGAHDLIFIGDHDSHKPMSENTVNSALRVMGYDTKVEVCGHGFRTMACSSLVESGCGLVMLLNVR
;
A
#
# COMPACT_ATOMS: atom_id res chain seq x y z
N MET A 1 18.55 7.80 -11.51
CA MET A 1 19.08 7.67 -10.13
C MET A 1 18.04 6.94 -9.29
N ARG A 2 18.37 5.77 -8.73
CA ARG A 2 17.53 5.08 -7.74
C ARG A 2 17.77 5.72 -6.38
N THR A 3 17.11 6.83 -6.12
CA THR A 3 17.15 7.47 -4.80
C THR A 3 16.39 6.58 -3.83
N THR A 4 17.01 6.21 -2.70
CA THR A 4 16.35 5.45 -1.64
C THR A 4 15.12 6.23 -1.17
N HIS A 5 13.94 5.66 -1.38
CA HIS A 5 12.70 6.29 -1.00
C HIS A 5 12.38 5.93 0.46
N LEU A 6 12.52 6.91 1.34
CA LEU A 6 12.26 6.77 2.78
C LEU A 6 10.93 7.43 3.11
N VAL A 7 10.05 6.66 3.74
CA VAL A 7 8.68 7.06 4.07
C VAL A 7 8.46 6.80 5.55
N PRO A 8 8.28 7.83 6.37
CA PRO A 8 7.94 7.64 7.77
C PRO A 8 6.53 7.06 7.84
N LEU A 9 6.42 5.92 8.50
CA LEU A 9 5.15 5.30 8.81
C LEU A 9 4.74 5.66 10.23
N SER A 10 3.45 5.88 10.44
CA SER A 10 2.91 6.05 11.79
C SER A 10 3.03 4.76 12.60
N THR A 11 2.95 4.87 13.92
CA THR A 11 2.97 3.70 14.81
C THR A 11 1.79 2.76 14.55
N GLN A 12 0.63 3.30 14.16
CA GLN A 12 -0.55 2.51 13.78
C GLN A 12 -0.28 1.70 12.50
N ALA A 13 0.30 2.33 11.47
CA ALA A 13 0.65 1.64 10.22
C ALA A 13 1.68 0.52 10.47
N LEU A 14 2.68 0.78 11.31
CA LEU A 14 3.66 -0.24 11.71
C LEU A 14 3.02 -1.42 12.45
N ALA A 15 2.04 -1.17 13.33
CA ALA A 15 1.34 -2.24 14.05
C ALA A 15 0.57 -3.15 13.08
N ILE A 16 -0.14 -2.57 12.10
CA ILE A 16 -0.87 -3.31 11.08
C ILE A 16 0.09 -4.14 10.22
N LEU A 17 1.19 -3.55 9.75
CA LEU A 17 2.19 -4.27 8.94
C LEU A 17 2.84 -5.43 9.70
N LYS A 18 3.08 -5.28 11.01
CA LYS A 18 3.57 -6.37 11.86
C LYS A 18 2.57 -7.52 11.96
N GLN A 19 1.28 -7.23 12.11
CA GLN A 19 0.23 -8.26 12.12
C GLN A 19 0.17 -8.98 10.77
N ILE A 20 0.19 -8.24 9.65
CA ILE A 20 0.19 -8.81 8.29
C ILE A 20 1.40 -9.72 8.07
N LYS A 21 2.59 -9.30 8.53
CA LYS A 21 3.82 -10.11 8.41
C LYS A 21 3.70 -11.48 9.09
N GLN A 22 2.92 -11.60 10.16
CA GLN A 22 2.71 -12.90 10.82
C GLN A 22 1.94 -13.89 9.92
N PHE A 23 1.10 -13.40 9.02
CA PHE A 23 0.36 -14.24 8.08
C PHE A 23 1.17 -14.59 6.83
N CYS A 24 2.04 -13.69 6.37
CA CYS A 24 2.86 -13.92 5.18
C CYS A 24 4.10 -14.78 5.46
N GLY A 25 4.55 -14.93 6.71
CA GLY A 25 5.72 -15.75 7.04
C GLY A 25 7.07 -15.06 6.78
N ALA A 26 8.12 -15.85 6.56
CA ALA A 26 9.51 -15.39 6.47
C ALA A 26 9.92 -15.06 5.02
N HIS A 27 9.15 -14.21 4.34
CA HIS A 27 9.48 -13.73 3.00
C HIS A 27 10.07 -12.32 3.04
N ASP A 28 10.86 -11.98 2.02
CA ASP A 28 11.46 -10.66 1.86
C ASP A 28 10.41 -9.56 1.62
N LEU A 29 9.22 -9.95 1.14
CA LEU A 29 8.11 -9.04 0.86
C LEU A 29 7.01 -9.20 1.91
N ILE A 30 6.45 -8.06 2.36
CA ILE A 30 5.29 -8.05 3.27
C ILE A 30 4.01 -8.48 2.54
N PHE A 31 3.90 -8.15 1.25
CA PHE A 31 2.78 -8.49 0.39
C PHE A 31 3.26 -9.40 -0.74
N ILE A 32 3.18 -10.71 -0.50
CA ILE A 32 3.56 -11.72 -1.49
C ILE A 32 2.44 -11.98 -2.50
N GLY A 33 2.81 -12.41 -3.69
CA GLY A 33 1.87 -12.95 -4.67
C GLY A 33 1.33 -14.30 -4.22
N ASP A 34 0.07 -14.57 -4.54
CA ASP A 34 -0.60 -15.85 -4.22
C ASP A 34 0.06 -17.06 -4.90
N HIS A 35 0.49 -16.89 -6.16
CA HIS A 35 1.10 -17.97 -6.95
C HIS A 35 2.64 -18.06 -6.80
N ASP A 36 3.29 -16.99 -6.37
CA ASP A 36 4.75 -16.92 -6.26
C ASP A 36 5.12 -16.00 -5.10
N SER A 37 5.62 -16.59 -4.02
CA SER A 37 5.97 -15.89 -2.79
C SER A 37 7.21 -15.00 -2.91
N HIS A 38 7.98 -15.12 -4.01
CA HIS A 38 9.09 -14.23 -4.33
C HIS A 38 8.67 -13.04 -5.20
N LYS A 39 7.43 -13.02 -5.70
CA LYS A 39 6.89 -11.90 -6.46
C LYS A 39 6.01 -11.02 -5.57
N PRO A 40 6.00 -9.70 -5.80
CA PRO A 40 5.06 -8.82 -5.13
C PRO A 40 3.63 -9.15 -5.56
N MET A 41 2.70 -8.91 -4.64
CA MET A 41 1.27 -8.97 -4.91
C MET A 41 0.90 -8.09 -6.11
N SER A 42 0.02 -8.60 -6.99
CA SER A 42 -0.42 -7.85 -8.15
C SER A 42 -1.38 -6.71 -7.76
N GLU A 43 -1.41 -5.62 -8.54
CA GLU A 43 -2.39 -4.55 -8.36
C GLU A 43 -3.84 -5.09 -8.46
N ASN A 44 -4.07 -6.08 -9.32
CA ASN A 44 -5.36 -6.74 -9.44
C ASN A 44 -5.80 -7.41 -8.14
N THR A 45 -4.87 -7.95 -7.34
CA THR A 45 -5.18 -8.55 -6.04
C THR A 45 -5.68 -7.48 -5.06
N VAL A 46 -5.05 -6.30 -5.05
CA VAL A 46 -5.50 -5.16 -4.23
C VAL A 46 -6.89 -4.70 -4.65
N ASN A 47 -7.15 -4.58 -5.94
CA ASN A 47 -8.47 -4.22 -6.47
C ASN A 47 -9.53 -5.28 -6.13
N SER A 48 -9.20 -6.57 -6.23
CA SER A 48 -10.12 -7.65 -5.81
C SER A 48 -10.45 -7.57 -4.32
N ALA A 49 -9.47 -7.26 -3.45
CA ALA A 49 -9.72 -7.07 -2.03
C ALA A 49 -10.65 -5.86 -1.75
N LEU A 50 -10.45 -4.73 -2.45
CA LEU A 50 -11.33 -3.56 -2.36
C LEU A 50 -12.78 -3.91 -2.76
N ARG A 51 -12.97 -4.70 -3.82
CA ARG A 51 -14.29 -5.19 -4.24
C ARG A 51 -14.96 -6.07 -3.20
N VAL A 52 -14.20 -6.95 -2.52
CA VAL A 52 -14.72 -7.79 -1.43
C VAL A 52 -15.17 -6.93 -0.24
N MET A 53 -14.50 -5.81 0.02
CA MET A 53 -14.91 -4.84 1.04
C MET A 53 -16.09 -3.95 0.62
N GLY A 54 -16.62 -4.12 -0.60
CA GLY A 54 -17.79 -3.42 -1.10
C GLY A 54 -17.50 -2.18 -1.94
N TYR A 55 -16.24 -1.90 -2.28
CA TYR A 55 -15.86 -0.75 -3.11
C TYR A 55 -15.88 -1.09 -4.60
N ASP A 56 -16.50 -0.24 -5.42
CA ASP A 56 -16.38 -0.34 -6.88
C ASP A 56 -15.05 0.22 -7.34
N THR A 57 -14.09 -0.65 -7.61
CA THR A 57 -12.78 -0.23 -8.14
C THR A 57 -12.84 0.50 -9.48
N LYS A 58 -13.91 0.41 -10.27
CA LYS A 58 -14.00 1.14 -11.55
C LYS A 58 -14.45 2.60 -11.37
N VAL A 59 -15.16 2.90 -10.29
CA VAL A 59 -15.91 4.16 -10.14
C VAL A 59 -15.58 4.88 -8.83
N GLU A 60 -15.27 4.15 -7.77
CA GLU A 60 -15.05 4.69 -6.42
C GLU A 60 -13.55 4.73 -6.06
N VAL A 61 -12.88 3.57 -5.98
CA VAL A 61 -11.49 3.50 -5.49
C VAL A 61 -10.70 2.37 -6.17
N CYS A 62 -9.72 2.72 -7.02
CA CYS A 62 -8.67 1.81 -7.50
C CYS A 62 -7.41 1.91 -6.61
N GLY A 63 -6.54 0.89 -6.63
CA GLY A 63 -5.23 0.94 -5.98
C GLY A 63 -4.42 2.21 -6.33
N HIS A 64 -4.43 2.61 -7.61
CA HIS A 64 -3.81 3.88 -8.04
C HIS A 64 -4.48 5.13 -7.45
N GLY A 65 -5.83 5.16 -7.44
CA GLY A 65 -6.61 6.28 -6.90
C GLY A 65 -6.43 6.43 -5.39
N PHE A 66 -6.28 5.33 -4.66
CA PHE A 66 -6.02 5.31 -3.23
C PHE A 66 -4.73 6.04 -2.84
N ARG A 67 -3.65 5.86 -3.62
CA ARG A 67 -2.40 6.59 -3.41
C ARG A 67 -2.60 8.10 -3.56
N THR A 68 -3.32 8.52 -4.59
CA THR A 68 -3.57 9.95 -4.85
C THR A 68 -4.43 10.56 -3.74
N MET A 69 -5.51 9.89 -3.32
CA MET A 69 -6.35 10.34 -2.23
C MET A 69 -5.58 10.42 -0.91
N ALA A 70 -4.78 9.40 -0.59
CA ALA A 70 -3.95 9.38 0.61
C ALA A 70 -2.95 10.55 0.61
N CYS A 71 -2.29 10.82 -0.52
CA CYS A 71 -1.40 11.97 -0.66
C CYS A 71 -2.14 13.30 -0.46
N SER A 72 -3.30 13.49 -1.10
CA SER A 72 -4.09 14.72 -0.96
C SER A 72 -4.51 14.95 0.49
N SER A 73 -5.06 13.94 1.16
CA SER A 73 -5.47 14.03 2.57
C SER A 73 -4.28 14.30 3.51
N LEU A 74 -3.10 13.70 3.24
CA LEU A 74 -1.89 13.94 4.03
C LEU A 74 -1.33 15.36 3.86
N VAL A 75 -1.40 15.90 2.65
CA VAL A 75 -1.00 17.28 2.32
C VAL A 75 -1.95 18.27 3.00
N GLU A 76 -3.27 18.02 2.90
CA GLU A 76 -4.30 18.83 3.56
C GLU A 76 -4.18 18.80 5.09
N SER A 77 -3.77 17.66 5.66
CA SER A 77 -3.55 17.50 7.11
C SER A 77 -2.25 18.15 7.62
N GLY A 78 -1.47 18.81 6.75
CA GLY A 78 -0.21 19.48 7.13
C GLY A 78 0.97 18.53 7.34
N CYS A 79 0.81 17.23 7.10
CA CYS A 79 1.87 16.21 7.18
C CYS A 79 2.62 16.02 5.84
N GLY A 80 2.37 16.89 4.86
CA GLY A 80 2.73 16.73 3.44
C GLY A 80 4.22 16.69 3.08
N LEU A 81 5.16 16.87 4.02
CA LEU A 81 6.58 16.98 3.65
C LEU A 81 7.28 15.62 3.42
N VAL A 82 6.69 14.47 3.77
CA VAL A 82 7.45 13.19 3.76
C VAL A 82 6.83 12.03 2.97
N MET A 83 5.83 12.29 2.12
CA MET A 83 5.14 11.24 1.35
C MET A 83 5.02 11.56 -0.15
N LEU A 84 5.94 12.34 -0.74
CA LEU A 84 6.07 12.40 -2.21
C LEU A 84 6.69 11.08 -2.71
N LEU A 85 5.86 10.04 -2.69
CA LEU A 85 6.20 8.65 -2.90
C LEU A 85 5.86 8.26 -4.33
N ASN A 86 6.72 8.57 -5.28
CA ASN A 86 6.63 8.03 -6.63
C ASN A 86 6.91 6.51 -6.55
N VAL A 87 5.86 5.73 -6.25
CA VAL A 87 5.89 4.27 -6.32
C VAL A 87 5.95 3.91 -7.81
N ARG A 88 7.16 3.67 -8.29
CA ARG A 88 7.45 2.87 -9.49
C ARG A 88 8.17 1.60 -9.05
#